data_AF-A0A941PHP6-F1
#
_entry.id   AF-A0A941PHP6-F1
#
_cell.length_a   1.000
_cell.length_b   1.000
_cell.length_c   1.000
_cell.angle_alpha   90.00
_cell.angle_beta   90.00
_cell.angle_gamma   90.00
#
_symmetry.space_group_name_H-M   'P 1'
#
loop_
_entity.id
_entity.type
_entity.pdbx_description
1 polymer ?
#
loop_
_entity_poly.entity_id
_entity_poly.type
_entity_poly.pdbx_seq_one_letter_code
_entity_poly.pdbx_strand_id
1 'polypeptide(L)'
;MGSYPGWGGKLAGFALRLAGLLHVAEYSLVEQNIHVTTMQNALRLAEALRIHALAVFQWMCRDSASDDAQIVWQWIQTRGQGSFTQAEIRFALRNKKQGQSERLMKALARLQERHLISPPVKLNTRKPTTLYRVNPLALPSISAA
;
A
#
# COMPACT_ATOMS: atom_id res chain seq x y z
N MET A 1 2.94 -2.79 -20.56
CA MET A 1 2.89 -3.97 -19.67
C MET A 1 3.73 -3.66 -18.44
N GLY A 2 3.11 -3.59 -17.25
CA GLY A 2 3.83 -3.26 -16.01
C GLY A 2 4.77 -4.38 -15.62
N SER A 3 6.07 -4.17 -15.83
CA SER A 3 7.11 -5.06 -15.32
C SER A 3 7.26 -4.80 -13.82
N TYR A 4 6.96 -5.78 -12.98
CA TYR A 4 7.24 -5.74 -11.54
C TYR A 4 8.67 -6.24 -11.33
N PRO A 5 9.66 -5.34 -11.21
CA PRO A 5 11.06 -5.73 -11.19
C PRO A 5 11.31 -6.53 -9.91
N GLY A 6 11.64 -7.81 -10.06
CA GLY A 6 11.95 -8.72 -8.95
C GLY A 6 10.91 -9.80 -8.66
N TRP A 7 9.67 -9.72 -9.17
CA TRP A 7 8.67 -10.77 -8.96
C TRP A 7 8.76 -11.89 -9.99
N GLY A 8 8.93 -11.53 -11.27
CA GLY A 8 9.05 -12.52 -12.36
C GLY A 8 10.20 -13.52 -12.16
N GLY A 9 11.32 -13.08 -11.57
CA GLY A 9 12.46 -13.94 -11.26
C GLY A 9 12.20 -15.01 -10.19
N LYS A 10 11.18 -14.81 -9.33
CA LYS A 10 10.81 -15.78 -8.29
C LYS A 10 9.82 -16.84 -8.78
N LEU A 11 9.20 -16.63 -9.94
CA LEU A 11 8.19 -17.52 -10.50
C LEU A 11 8.75 -18.92 -10.75
N ALA A 12 9.96 -19.03 -11.29
CA ALA A 12 10.62 -20.30 -11.54
C ALA A 12 10.79 -21.13 -10.25
N GLY A 13 11.20 -20.47 -9.15
CA GLY A 13 11.32 -21.13 -7.85
C GLY A 13 9.98 -21.51 -7.22
N PHE A 14 8.91 -20.75 -7.45
CA PHE A 14 7.56 -21.13 -7.02
C PHE A 14 7.01 -22.31 -7.83
N ALA A 15 7.20 -22.30 -9.16
CA ALA A 15 6.80 -23.40 -10.03
C ALA A 15 7.47 -24.72 -9.63
N LEU A 16 8.77 -24.69 -9.30
CA LEU A 16 9.49 -25.87 -8.83
C LEU A 16 8.93 -26.40 -7.50
N ARG A 17 8.57 -25.53 -6.55
CA ARG A 17 7.94 -25.94 -5.29
C ARG A 17 6.55 -26.54 -5.51
N LEU A 18 5.75 -25.97 -6.41
CA LEU A 18 4.47 -26.53 -6.82
C LEU A 18 4.65 -27.92 -7.44
N ALA A 19 5.66 -28.09 -8.30
CA ALA A 19 5.99 -29.39 -8.89
C ALA A 19 6.35 -30.43 -7.83
N GLY A 20 7.16 -30.07 -6.82
CA GLY A 20 7.47 -30.95 -5.70
C GLY A 20 6.26 -31.34 -4.87
N LEU A 21 5.38 -30.38 -4.54
CA LEU A 21 4.14 -30.65 -3.79
C LEU A 21 3.18 -31.55 -4.56
N LEU A 22 2.98 -31.28 -5.86
CA LEU A 22 2.16 -32.13 -6.72
C LEU A 22 2.75 -33.53 -6.83
N HIS A 23 4.08 -33.64 -6.92
CA HIS A 23 4.76 -34.92 -7.00
C HIS A 23 4.56 -35.76 -5.73
N VAL A 24 4.72 -35.18 -4.55
CA VAL A 24 4.47 -35.87 -3.27
C VAL A 24 3.00 -36.25 -3.09
N ALA A 25 2.09 -35.42 -3.59
CA ALA A 25 0.65 -35.70 -3.50
C ALA A 25 0.20 -36.84 -4.43
N GLU A 26 0.82 -36.95 -5.61
CA GLU A 26 0.48 -37.94 -6.63
C GLU A 26 1.24 -39.25 -6.44
N TYR A 27 2.47 -39.18 -5.93
CA TYR A 27 3.35 -40.30 -5.67
C TYR A 27 3.68 -40.32 -4.17
N SER A 28 3.02 -41.20 -3.42
CA SER A 28 3.14 -41.37 -1.96
C SER A 28 4.54 -41.76 -1.45
N LEU A 29 5.49 -42.02 -2.35
CA LEU A 29 6.89 -42.28 -2.07
C LEU A 29 7.73 -41.15 -2.66
N VAL A 30 8.77 -40.74 -1.93
CA VAL A 30 9.75 -39.75 -2.40
C VAL A 30 10.58 -40.38 -3.53
N GLU A 31 10.01 -40.46 -4.72
CA GLU A 31 10.81 -40.64 -5.93
C GLU A 31 11.74 -39.44 -6.05
N GLN A 32 13.03 -39.71 -6.31
CA GLN A 32 14.04 -38.65 -6.34
C GLN A 32 13.86 -37.70 -7.54
N ASN A 33 13.07 -38.12 -8.55
CA ASN A 33 12.91 -37.42 -9.81
C ASN A 33 11.46 -36.99 -10.03
N ILE A 34 11.25 -35.68 -10.23
CA ILE A 34 9.93 -35.13 -10.60
C ILE A 34 9.61 -35.54 -12.03
N HIS A 35 8.46 -36.19 -12.23
CA HIS A 35 8.00 -36.57 -13.56
C HIS A 35 7.65 -35.35 -14.42
N VAL A 36 7.87 -35.46 -15.73
CA VAL A 36 7.67 -34.35 -16.68
C VAL A 36 6.23 -33.83 -16.68
N THR A 37 5.25 -34.72 -16.50
CA THR A 37 3.83 -34.37 -16.44
C THR A 37 3.51 -33.53 -15.20
N THR A 38 4.10 -33.88 -14.05
CA THR A 38 3.94 -33.12 -12.80
C THR A 38 4.54 -31.72 -12.94
N MET A 39 5.71 -31.59 -13.59
CA MET A 39 6.30 -30.28 -13.88
C MET A 39 5.43 -29.44 -14.83
N GLN A 40 4.88 -30.04 -15.88
CA GLN A 40 3.97 -29.36 -16.81
C GLN A 40 2.70 -28.88 -16.12
N ASN A 41 2.13 -29.69 -15.22
CA ASN A 41 0.95 -29.33 -14.43
C ASN A 41 1.26 -28.18 -13.47
N ALA A 42 2.42 -28.19 -12.82
CA ALA A 42 2.87 -27.11 -11.95
C ALA A 42 3.04 -25.79 -12.71
N LEU A 43 3.62 -25.83 -13.92
CA LEU A 43 3.77 -24.65 -14.77
C LEU A 43 2.42 -24.08 -15.22
N ARG A 44 1.47 -24.93 -15.59
CA ARG A 44 0.09 -24.51 -15.93
C ARG A 44 -0.59 -23.82 -14.75
N LEU A 45 -0.44 -24.38 -13.54
CA LEU A 45 -0.99 -23.78 -12.33
C LEU A 45 -0.32 -22.44 -12.01
N ALA A 46 1.01 -22.36 -12.10
CA ALA A 46 1.76 -21.13 -11.88
C ALA A 46 1.33 -20.01 -12.84
N GLU A 47 1.09 -20.34 -14.11
CA GLU A 47 0.65 -19.37 -15.11
C GLU A 47 -0.78 -18.87 -14.84
N ALA A 48 -1.70 -19.75 -14.44
CA ALA A 48 -3.05 -19.35 -14.03
C ALA A 48 -3.00 -18.41 -12.81
N LEU A 49 -2.20 -18.74 -11.80
CA LEU A 49 -2.03 -17.92 -10.59
C LEU A 49 -1.37 -16.57 -10.89
N ARG A 50 -0.47 -16.51 -11.88
CA ARG A 50 0.20 -15.26 -12.30
C ARG A 50 -0.80 -14.19 -12.71
N ILE A 51 -1.87 -14.56 -13.42
CA ILE A 51 -2.92 -13.62 -13.86
C ILE A 51 -3.63 -13.02 -12.64
N HIS A 52 -3.99 -13.86 -11.67
CA HIS A 52 -4.63 -13.41 -10.43
C HIS A 52 -3.70 -12.53 -9.60
N ALA A 53 -2.44 -12.94 -9.44
CA ALA A 53 -1.44 -12.15 -8.73
C ALA A 53 -1.27 -10.77 -9.36
N LEU A 54 -1.21 -10.68 -10.69
CA LEU A 54 -1.10 -9.41 -11.41
C LEU A 54 -2.31 -8.51 -11.15
N ALA A 55 -3.54 -9.06 -11.20
CA ALA A 55 -4.75 -8.30 -10.92
C ALA A 55 -4.76 -7.76 -9.48
N VAL A 56 -4.43 -8.60 -8.49
CA VAL A 56 -4.37 -8.21 -7.09
C VAL A 56 -3.27 -7.16 -6.86
N PHE A 57 -2.08 -7.32 -7.45
CA PHE A 57 -1.01 -6.32 -7.31
C PHE A 57 -1.37 -4.98 -7.95
N GLN A 58 -2.09 -4.99 -9.07
CA GLN A 58 -2.60 -3.74 -9.66
C GLN A 58 -3.61 -3.05 -8.73
N TRP A 59 -4.47 -3.82 -8.06
CA TRP A 59 -5.38 -3.30 -7.05
C TRP A 59 -4.65 -2.75 -5.81
N MET A 60 -3.66 -3.48 -5.29
CA MET A 60 -2.84 -3.02 -4.16
C MET A 60 -2.04 -1.77 -4.51
N CYS A 61 -1.48 -1.67 -5.72
CA CYS A 61 -0.72 -0.49 -6.13
C CYS A 61 -1.60 0.77 -6.27
N ARG A 62 -2.92 0.61 -6.49
CA ARG A 62 -3.90 1.71 -6.44
C ARG A 62 -4.11 2.24 -5.01
N ASP A 63 -3.71 1.50 -3.99
CA ASP A 63 -3.86 1.89 -2.58
C ASP A 63 -2.64 2.64 -2.00
N SER A 64 -1.67 2.98 -2.84
CA SER A 64 -0.55 3.87 -2.45
C SER A 64 -1.01 5.22 -1.87
N ALA A 65 -2.21 5.68 -2.23
CA ALA A 65 -2.83 6.85 -1.61
C ALA A 65 -3.25 6.60 -0.15
N SER A 66 -3.62 5.38 0.23
CA SER A 66 -3.90 5.01 1.62
C SER A 66 -2.63 4.86 2.44
N ASP A 67 -1.55 4.31 1.86
CA ASP A 67 -0.23 4.28 2.51
C ASP A 67 0.27 5.70 2.79
N ASP A 68 0.16 6.59 1.80
CA ASP A 68 0.53 7.99 1.95
C ASP A 68 -0.38 8.70 2.98
N ALA A 69 -1.68 8.41 2.99
CA ALA A 69 -2.62 8.92 4.01
C ALA A 69 -2.27 8.44 5.42
N GLN A 70 -1.82 7.20 5.58
CA GLN A 70 -1.39 6.66 6.87
C GLN A 70 -0.14 7.37 7.39
N ILE A 71 0.83 7.67 6.52
CA ILE A 71 2.01 8.45 6.90
C ILE A 71 1.62 9.86 7.36
N VAL A 72 0.71 10.51 6.62
CA VAL A 72 0.17 11.83 6.98
C VAL A 72 -0.56 11.76 8.32
N TRP A 73 -1.39 10.74 8.52
CA TRP A 73 -2.13 10.51 9.76
C TRP A 73 -1.21 10.31 10.96
N GLN A 74 -0.16 9.49 10.81
CA GLN A 74 0.83 9.27 11.86
C GLN A 74 1.52 10.58 12.24
N TRP A 75 1.86 11.43 11.27
CA TRP A 75 2.40 12.75 11.56
C TRP A 75 1.42 13.64 12.33
N ILE A 76 0.13 13.64 11.95
CA ILE A 76 -0.93 14.37 12.66
C ILE A 76 -1.04 13.90 14.11
N GLN A 77 -1.04 12.58 14.34
CA GLN A 77 -1.09 11.98 15.67
C GLN A 77 0.12 12.36 16.52
N THR A 78 1.34 12.29 15.98
CA THR A 78 2.55 12.70 16.71
C THR A 78 2.53 14.18 17.10
N ARG A 79 1.92 15.04 16.27
CA ARG A 79 1.82 16.47 16.57
C ARG A 79 0.75 16.78 17.63
N GLY A 80 -0.31 15.97 17.72
CA GLY A 80 -1.39 16.14 18.70
C GLY A 80 -2.20 17.44 18.57
N GLN A 81 -2.06 18.16 17.45
CA GLN A 81 -2.75 19.44 17.24
C GLN A 81 -4.08 19.25 16.52
N GLY A 82 -5.12 19.97 16.96
CA GLY A 82 -6.46 19.93 16.36
C GLY A 82 -6.58 20.58 14.98
N SER A 83 -5.49 21.19 14.48
CA SER A 83 -5.46 21.79 13.13
C SER A 83 -4.03 21.87 12.60
N PHE A 84 -3.88 21.86 11.28
CA PHE A 84 -2.61 22.05 10.61
C PHE A 84 -2.80 22.77 9.27
N THR A 85 -1.73 23.36 8.75
CA THR A 85 -1.73 23.98 7.42
C THR A 85 -1.11 23.06 6.38
N GLN A 86 -1.51 23.22 5.11
CA GLN A 86 -0.93 22.45 4.00
C GLN A 86 0.58 22.65 3.86
N ALA A 87 1.08 23.85 4.17
CA ALA A 87 2.50 24.17 4.10
C ALA A 87 3.32 23.42 5.15
N GLU A 88 2.80 23.27 6.37
CA GLU A 88 3.46 22.53 7.46
C GLU A 88 3.65 21.06 7.10
N ILE A 89 2.59 20.40 6.61
CA ILE A 89 2.67 19.00 6.18
C ILE A 89 3.62 18.84 5.00
N ARG A 90 3.55 19.75 4.02
CA ARG A 90 4.44 19.70 2.85
C ARG A 90 5.90 19.85 3.25
N PHE A 91 6.19 20.71 4.23
CA PHE A 91 7.55 20.87 4.76
C PHE A 91 7.99 19.63 5.54
N ALA A 92 7.15 19.11 6.43
CA ALA A 92 7.44 17.92 7.23
C ALA A 92 7.68 16.66 6.39
N LEU A 93 6.96 16.51 5.27
CA LEU A 93 7.08 15.37 4.36
C LEU A 93 8.01 15.64 3.17
N ARG A 94 8.72 16.78 3.12
CA ARG A 94 9.58 17.17 1.99
C ARG A 94 10.69 16.15 1.71
N ASN A 95 11.24 15.53 2.75
CA ASN A 95 12.31 14.55 2.63
C ASN A 95 11.83 13.15 2.23
N LYS A 96 10.51 12.92 2.24
CA LYS A 96 9.92 11.65 1.81
C LYS A 96 9.39 11.79 0.37
N LYS A 97 9.32 10.69 -0.40
CA LYS A 97 8.78 10.68 -1.79
C LYS A 97 7.32 11.17 -1.88
N GLN A 98 6.66 11.32 -0.72
CA GLN A 98 5.33 11.87 -0.48
C GLN A 98 5.23 13.40 -0.52
N GLY A 99 6.34 14.13 -0.59
CA GLY A 99 6.33 15.60 -0.72
C GLY A 99 5.82 16.13 -2.08
N GLN A 100 5.52 15.23 -3.04
CA GLN A 100 4.92 15.58 -4.32
C GLN A 100 3.48 16.09 -4.11
N SER A 101 3.18 17.26 -4.68
CA SER A 101 1.91 17.97 -4.49
C SER A 101 0.69 17.09 -4.80
N GLU A 102 0.75 16.29 -5.87
CA GLU A 102 -0.38 15.46 -6.29
C GLU A 102 -0.62 14.26 -5.34
N ARG A 103 0.45 13.60 -4.88
CA ARG A 103 0.36 12.49 -3.91
C ARG A 103 -0.18 12.96 -2.57
N LEU A 104 0.32 14.10 -2.09
CA LEU A 104 -0.16 14.70 -0.86
C LEU A 104 -1.64 15.09 -0.95
N MET A 105 -2.09 15.65 -2.08
CA MET A 105 -3.50 15.99 -2.29
C MET A 105 -4.39 14.73 -2.29
N LYS A 106 -3.95 13.63 -2.92
CA LYS A 106 -4.68 12.34 -2.89
C LYS A 106 -4.75 11.78 -1.47
N ALA A 107 -3.66 11.84 -0.71
CA ALA A 107 -3.63 11.42 0.69
C ALA A 107 -4.59 12.24 1.57
N LEU A 108 -4.60 13.57 1.42
CA LEU A 108 -5.51 14.46 2.14
C LEU A 108 -6.99 14.19 1.77
N ALA A 109 -7.28 13.95 0.49
CA ALA A 109 -8.62 13.56 0.05
C ALA A 109 -9.09 12.26 0.70
N ARG A 110 -8.22 11.25 0.82
CA ARG A 110 -8.54 10.00 1.54
C ARG A 110 -8.82 10.21 3.02
N LEU A 111 -8.07 11.08 3.69
CA LEU A 111 -8.33 11.41 5.10
C LEU A 111 -9.65 12.17 5.27
N GLN A 112 -10.02 13.00 4.30
CA GLN A 112 -11.31 13.71 4.27
C GLN A 112 -12.47 12.73 4.02
N GLU A 113 -12.34 11.80 3.07
CA GLU A 113 -13.33 10.74 2.80
C GLU A 113 -13.63 9.90 4.06
N ARG A 114 -12.62 9.68 4.90
CA ARG A 114 -12.74 8.92 6.16
C ARG A 114 -13.17 9.78 7.36
N HIS A 115 -13.54 11.04 7.15
CA HIS A 115 -13.93 11.99 8.20
C HIS A 115 -12.87 12.19 9.31
N LEU A 116 -11.59 11.97 8.98
CA LEU A 116 -10.47 12.20 9.90
C LEU A 116 -10.04 13.68 9.92
N ILE A 117 -10.20 14.36 8.79
CA ILE A 117 -9.90 15.80 8.65
C ILE A 117 -11.06 16.54 7.97
N SER A 118 -11.19 17.84 8.24
CA SER A 118 -12.17 18.72 7.60
C SER A 118 -11.79 19.02 6.15
N PRO A 119 -12.75 19.48 5.32
CA PRO A 119 -12.43 20.10 4.04
C PRO A 119 -11.49 21.31 4.22
N PRO A 120 -10.72 21.67 3.17
CA PRO A 120 -9.76 22.76 3.21
C PRO A 120 -10.45 24.11 3.44
N VAL A 121 -10.10 24.78 4.54
CA VAL A 121 -10.55 26.15 4.83
C VAL A 121 -9.46 27.11 4.34
N LYS A 122 -9.77 27.90 3.32
CA LYS A 122 -8.85 28.94 2.83
C LYS A 122 -8.93 30.16 3.73
N LEU A 123 -7.81 30.50 4.37
CA LEU A 123 -7.70 31.72 5.17
C LEU A 123 -7.25 32.88 4.29
N ASN A 124 -7.93 34.01 4.42
CA ASN A 124 -7.57 35.26 3.75
C ASN A 124 -6.45 35.98 4.51
N THR A 125 -5.27 35.35 4.53
CA THR A 125 -4.04 35.93 5.10
C THR A 125 -3.21 36.54 3.97
N ARG A 126 -2.24 37.41 4.30
CA ARG A 126 -1.28 38.00 3.33
C ARG A 126 -0.64 36.99 2.37
N LYS A 127 -0.55 35.71 2.78
CA LYS A 127 -0.30 34.56 1.91
C LYS A 127 -1.51 33.61 1.99
N PRO A 128 -2.09 33.19 0.85
CA PRO A 128 -3.23 32.28 0.85
C PRO A 128 -2.84 30.97 1.55
N THR A 129 -3.47 30.69 2.69
CA THR A 129 -3.13 29.56 3.55
C THR A 129 -4.30 28.61 3.66
N THR A 130 -4.08 27.35 3.29
CA THR A 130 -5.09 26.29 3.43
C THR A 130 -4.93 25.63 4.79
N LEU A 131 -5.97 25.73 5.62
CA LEU A 131 -6.07 25.13 6.95
C LEU A 131 -6.95 23.88 6.90
N TYR A 132 -6.52 22.82 7.60
CA TYR A 132 -7.30 21.61 7.84
C TYR A 132 -7.49 21.45 9.35
N ARG A 133 -8.71 21.09 9.76
CA ARG A 133 -9.03 20.73 11.16
C ARG A 133 -9.05 19.21 11.30
N VAL A 134 -8.54 18.71 12.41
CA VAL A 134 -8.51 17.28 12.72
C VAL A 134 -9.72 16.93 13.54
N ASN A 135 -10.35 15.79 13.25
CA ASN A 135 -11.46 15.30 14.05
C ASN A 135 -10.96 14.86 15.44
N PRO A 136 -11.43 15.49 16.53
CA PRO A 136 -10.96 15.16 17.88
C PRO A 136 -11.35 13.75 18.32
N LEU A 137 -12.42 13.16 17.77
CA LEU A 137 -12.82 11.78 18.07
C LEU A 137 -11.86 10.74 17.46
N ALA A 138 -11.13 11.12 16.42
CA ALA A 138 -10.17 10.25 15.75
C ALA A 138 -8.79 10.30 16.40
N LEU A 139 -8.47 11.34 17.17
CA LEU A 139 -7.25 11.38 17.96
C LEU A 139 -7.39 10.43 19.14
N PRO A 140 -6.37 9.63 19.46
CA PRO A 140 -6.40 8.82 20.68
C PRO A 140 -6.66 9.75 21.85
N SER A 141 -7.73 9.48 22.61
CA SER A 141 -8.05 10.22 23.82
C SER A 141 -6.80 10.24 24.68
N ILE A 142 -6.22 11.42 24.87
CA ILE A 142 -5.17 11.61 25.86
C ILE A 142 -5.85 11.29 27.19
N SER A 143 -5.68 10.05 27.65
CA SER A 143 -6.05 9.65 29.00
C SER A 143 -5.18 10.51 29.92
N ALA A 144 -5.78 11.54 30.49
CA ALA A 144 -5.20 12.28 31.59
C ALA A 144 -4.94 11.28 32.72
N ALA A 145 -3.66 10.99 32.97
CA ALA A 145 -3.18 10.29 34.15
C ALA A 145 -2.59 11.34 35.10
#